data_AF-A0A433NM21-F1
#
_entry.id   AF-A0A433NM21-F1
#
_cell.length_a   1.000
_cell.length_b   1.000
_cell.length_c   1.000
_cell.angle_alpha   90.00
_cell.angle_beta   90.00
_cell.angle_gamma   90.00
#
_symmetry.space_group_name_H-M   'P 1'
#
loop_
_entity.id
_entity.type
_entity.pdbx_description
1 polymer ?
#
loop_
_entity_poly.entity_id
_entity_poly.type
_entity_poly.pdbx_seq_one_letter_code
_entity_poly.pdbx_strand_id
1 'polypeptide(L)' 'MGWLIDPEEQTVFVYIRARQPIALDEAEVILPVPEFASELKLSVGELFGWLLE' A
#
# COMPACT_ATOMS: atom_id res chain seq x y z
N MET A 1 8.70 -8.85 -0.49
CA MET A 1 7.39 -8.20 -0.32
C MET A 1 7.07 -7.54 -1.64
N GLY A 2 5.80 -7.53 -2.05
CA GLY A 2 5.35 -6.82 -3.24
C GLY A 2 4.00 -6.18 -3.00
N TRP A 3 3.72 -5.10 -3.72
CA TRP A 3 2.41 -4.46 -3.76
C TRP A 3 1.80 -4.67 -5.15
N LEU A 4 0.51 -4.97 -5.17
CA LEU A 4 -0.35 -4.80 -6.33
C LEU A 4 -1.28 -3.64 -6.01
N ILE A 5 -1.18 -2.56 -6.77
CA ILE A 5 -1.97 -1.34 -6.57
C ILE A 5 -3.09 -1.37 -7.60
N ASP A 6 -4.32 -1.26 -7.14
CA ASP A 6 -5.50 -1.10 -7.99
C ASP A 6 -6.04 0.33 -7.82
N PRO A 7 -5.80 1.23 -8.80
CA PRO A 7 -6.27 2.60 -8.75
C PRO A 7 -7.79 2.75 -8.84
N GLU A 8 -8.49 1.84 -9.52
CA GLU A 8 -9.94 1.94 -9.72
C GLU A 8 -10.68 1.66 -8.40
N GLU A 9 -10.21 0.66 -7.67
CA GLU A 9 -10.74 0.25 -6.36
C GLU A 9 -10.05 0.95 -5.17
N GLN A 10 -9.08 1.84 -5.42
CA GLN A 10 -8.24 2.49 -4.40
C GLN A 10 -7.73 1.51 -3.32
N THR A 11 -7.27 0.34 -3.77
CA THR A 11 -6.87 -0.75 -2.88
C THR A 11 -5.42 -1.17 -3.16
N VAL A 12 -4.65 -1.42 -2.10
CA VAL A 12 -3.30 -1.98 -2.20
C VAL A 12 -3.30 -3.40 -1.62
N PHE A 13 -2.97 -4.39 -2.47
CA PHE A 13 -2.74 -5.76 -2.02
C PHE A 13 -1.27 -5.98 -1.70
N VAL A 14 -0.99 -6.35 -0.45
CA VAL A 14 0.36 -6.61 0.05
C VAL A 14 0.64 -8.10 0.07
N TYR A 15 1.69 -8.51 -0.65
CA TYR A 15 2.17 -9.88 -0.71
C TYR A 15 3.41 -10.08 0.16
N ILE A 16 3.24 -10.85 1.23
CA ILE A 16 4.31 -11.29 2.13
C ILE A 16 4.49 -12.80 1.94
N ARG A 17 5.76 -13.25 1.87
CA ARG A 17 6.09 -14.66 1.64
C ARG A 17 5.37 -15.55 2.67
N ALA A 18 4.75 -16.62 2.20
CA ALA A 18 4.05 -17.62 3.02
C ALA A 18 2.90 -17.06 3.89
N ARG A 19 2.31 -15.94 3.49
CA ARG A 19 1.10 -15.37 4.10
C ARG A 19 0.04 -15.16 3.02
N GLN A 20 -1.23 -15.11 3.44
CA GLN A 20 -2.28 -14.64 2.54
C GLN A 20 -2.07 -13.15 2.21
N PRO A 21 -2.44 -12.71 1.00
CA PRO A 21 -2.41 -11.29 0.65
C PRO A 21 -3.29 -10.49 1.60
N ILE A 22 -2.88 -9.26 1.89
CA ILE A 22 -3.64 -8.32 2.73
C ILE A 22 -4.14 -7.22 1.81
N ALA A 23 -5.44 -6.97 1.77
CA ALA A 23 -6.03 -5.81 1.10
C ALA A 23 -6.05 -4.64 2.07
N LEU A 24 -5.55 -3.48 1.64
CA LEU A 24 -5.54 -2.23 2.40
C LEU A 24 -6.22 -1.15 1.56
N ASP A 25 -7.33 -0.62 2.07
CA ASP A 25 -8.21 0.36 1.42
C ASP A 25 -8.53 1.57 2.33
N GLU A 26 -8.26 1.47 3.63
CA GLU A 26 -8.40 2.58 4.58
C GLU A 26 -7.31 3.66 4.37
N ALA A 27 -7.72 4.91 4.18
CA ALA A 27 -6.83 6.01 3.79
C ALA A 27 -5.70 6.29 4.81
N GLU A 28 -5.96 6.13 6.10
CA GLU A 28 -5.02 6.37 7.19
C GLU A 28 -4.00 5.24 7.38
N VAL A 29 -4.20 4.10 6.71
CA VAL A 29 -3.29 2.96 6.83
C VAL A 29 -1.96 3.27 6.17
N ILE A 30 -0.88 3.14 6.95
CA ILE A 30 0.49 3.18 6.43
C ILE A 30 0.80 1.87 5.72
N LEU A 31 1.21 1.97 4.46
CA LEU A 31 1.56 0.82 3.66
C LEU A 31 2.83 0.15 4.21
N PRO A 32 2.80 -1.18 4.44
CA PRO A 32 3.96 -1.90 4.94
C PRO A 32 5.04 -1.96 3.88
N VAL A 33 6.26 -1.61 4.28
CA VAL A 33 7.45 -1.60 3.43
C VAL A 33 8.49 -2.61 3.93
N PRO A 34 9.41 -3.07 3.07
CA PRO A 34 10.58 -3.80 3.52
C PRO A 34 11.45 -2.95 4.46
N GLU A 35 12.23 -3.62 5.33
CA GLU A 35 13.07 -2.96 6.33
C GLU A 35 14.04 -1.92 5.75
N PHE A 36 14.60 -2.19 4.56
CA PHE A 36 15.51 -1.27 3.88
C PHE A 36 14.85 0.05 3.45
N ALA A 37 13.52 0.08 3.33
CA ALA A 37 12.73 1.23 2.93
C ALA A 37 11.93 1.82 4.09
N SER A 38 12.31 1.54 5.34
CA SER A 38 11.58 1.93 6.55
C SER A 38 11.31 3.43 6.70
N GLU A 39 12.12 4.28 6.06
CA GLU A 39 11.91 5.74 5.99
C GLU A 39 10.76 6.15 5.08
N LEU A 40 10.32 5.29 4.15
CA LEU A 40 9.12 5.52 3.34
C LEU A 40 7.87 5.33 4.21
N LYS A 41 7.35 6.44 4.74
CA LYS A 41 6.04 6.50 5.39
C LYS A 41 5.02 6.98 4.37
N LEU A 42 4.34 6.04 3.73
CA LEU A 42 3.32 6.33 2.73
C LEU A 42 1.99 5.72 3.18
N SER A 43 0.98 6.54 3.35
CA SER A 43 -0.40 6.09 3.58
C SER A 43 -1.10 5.70 2.27
N VAL A 44 -2.16 4.88 2.38
CA VAL A 44 -3.05 4.56 1.27
C VAL A 44 -3.63 5.84 0.65
N GLY A 45 -4.08 6.78 1.50
CA GLY A 45 -4.64 8.05 1.06
C GLY A 45 -3.63 8.93 0.32
N GLU A 46 -2.38 9.00 0.79
CA GLU A 46 -1.32 9.74 0.08
C GLU A 46 -0.98 9.12 -1.28
N LEU A 47 -0.94 7.78 -1.37
CA LEU A 47 -0.66 7.07 -2.62
C LEU A 47 -1.72 7.39 -3.69
N PHE A 48 -3.01 7.28 -3.35
CA PHE A 48 -4.09 7.57 -4.30
C PHE A 48 -4.35 9.06 -4.47
N GLY A 49 -3.95 9.88 -3.50
CA GLY A 49 -3.92 11.34 -3.62
C GLY A 49 -3.02 11.83 -4.75
N TRP A 50 -2.01 11.06 -5.19
CA TRP A 50 -1.18 11.39 -6.35
C TRP A 50 -1.94 11.35 -7.70
N LEU A 51 -3.14 10.78 -7.72
CA LEU A 51 -4.01 10.77 -8.91
C LEU A 51 -4.87 12.03 -9.02
N LEU A 52 -4.90 12.85 -7.96
CA LEU A 52 -5.56 14.15 -7.96
C LEU A 52 -4.57 15.18 -8.54
N GLU A 53 -4.95 15.85 -9.63
CA GLU A 53 -4.17 16.93 -10.26
C GLU A 53 -3.93 18.14 -9.35
#